data_AF-A0A8B8C617-F1
#
_entry.id   AF-A0A8B8C617-F1
#
_cell.length_a   1.000
_cell.length_b   1.000
_cell.length_c   1.000
_cell.angle_alpha   90.00
_cell.angle_beta   90.00
_cell.angle_gamma   90.00
#
_symmetry.space_group_name_H-M   'P 1'
#
loop_
_entity.id
_entity.type
_entity.pdbx_description
1 polymer ?
#
loop_
_entity_poly.entity_id
_entity_poly.type
_entity_poly.pdbx_seq_one_letter_code
_entity_poly.pdbx_strand_id
1 'polypeptide(L)'
;MLTSTVLPSLTLTCNCILVNILLRSSQAVVFRSESSFRRPNLTDLLVTERLLAGHAGVESTIHCSVLCVENPLCVSFFYSPPSAQCRLHSVVLGYVFEPRTDNGSMYFVLQRGNGFIGDFCSQNLDCGTVNSECRGGQCWCEPGYSFNPRMKSCDANCTAGYGGDYTLHRRHFLHLHNKEEYFNVTLTQCRDLCTSTDSFICRTFEYGYLSQKCGLQEVTYLDVPNNWYEDIYYFEWDYYQRDCL
;
A
#
# COMPACT_ATOMS: atom_id res chain seq x y z
N MET A 1 67.50 -33.00 -38.68
CA MET A 1 66.06 -32.99 -38.33
C MET A 1 65.93 -31.93 -37.23
N LEU A 2 65.49 -30.69 -37.49
CA LEU A 2 64.07 -30.25 -37.49
C LEU A 2 63.35 -30.87 -36.29
N THR A 3 62.83 -30.20 -35.26
CA THR A 3 62.15 -28.88 -35.14
C THR A 3 61.88 -28.61 -33.64
N SER A 4 62.07 -27.36 -33.18
CA SER A 4 61.03 -26.41 -32.72
C SER A 4 60.79 -26.31 -31.21
N THR A 5 60.91 -25.07 -30.74
CA THR A 5 60.69 -24.49 -29.41
C THR A 5 59.22 -24.16 -29.16
N VAL A 6 58.68 -24.41 -27.95
CA VAL A 6 57.58 -23.63 -27.34
C VAL A 6 57.65 -23.69 -25.79
N LEU A 7 57.86 -22.53 -25.13
CA LEU A 7 57.33 -22.18 -23.78
C LEU A 7 55.97 -21.47 -23.98
N PRO A 8 55.06 -21.22 -23.00
CA PRO A 8 55.20 -21.18 -21.53
C PRO A 8 54.01 -21.86 -20.77
N SER A 9 53.91 -21.91 -19.43
CA SER A 9 53.27 -20.87 -18.60
C SER A 9 53.09 -21.38 -17.15
N LEU A 10 53.37 -20.50 -16.18
CA LEU A 10 53.09 -20.70 -14.76
C LEU A 10 51.57 -20.65 -14.52
N THR A 11 51.00 -21.69 -13.94
CA THR A 11 49.65 -21.65 -13.39
C THR A 11 49.73 -21.33 -11.89
N LEU A 12 49.35 -20.10 -11.56
CA LEU A 12 49.11 -19.62 -10.21
C LEU A 12 47.87 -20.36 -9.66
N THR A 13 48.07 -21.25 -8.70
CA THR A 13 46.96 -21.91 -7.99
C THR A 13 46.26 -20.88 -7.09
N CYS A 14 45.11 -20.39 -7.55
CA CYS A 14 44.25 -19.53 -6.74
C CYS A 14 43.60 -20.40 -5.65
N ASN A 15 44.05 -20.24 -4.41
CA ASN A 15 43.40 -20.80 -3.23
C ASN A 15 42.01 -20.16 -3.07
N CYS A 16 40.97 -20.82 -3.58
CA CYS A 16 39.59 -20.50 -3.23
C CYS A 16 39.35 -20.91 -1.78
N ILE A 17 39.46 -19.93 -0.87
CA ILE A 17 38.96 -20.06 0.50
C ILE A 17 37.45 -20.31 0.41
N LEU A 18 37.04 -21.53 0.80
CA LEU A 18 35.65 -21.92 1.00
C LEU A 18 35.07 -21.10 2.17
N VAL A 19 34.59 -19.89 1.86
CA VAL A 19 33.68 -19.17 2.76
C VAL A 19 32.31 -19.80 2.56
N ASN A 20 31.90 -20.65 3.49
CA ASN A 20 30.53 -21.13 3.62
C ASN A 20 29.61 -19.93 3.93
N ILE A 21 29.19 -19.20 2.90
CA ILE A 21 28.06 -18.29 3.00
C ILE A 21 26.82 -19.18 2.95
N LEU A 22 26.14 -19.28 4.09
CA LEU A 22 24.78 -19.80 4.20
C LEU A 22 23.88 -19.03 3.23
N LEU A 23 23.71 -19.56 2.02
CA LEU A 23 22.69 -19.14 1.07
C LEU A 23 21.32 -19.47 1.70
N ARG A 24 20.80 -18.54 2.50
CA ARG A 24 19.35 -18.44 2.69
C ARG A 24 18.77 -18.23 1.30
N SER A 25 17.74 -19.00 0.99
CA SER A 25 17.00 -19.03 -0.26
C SER A 25 16.52 -17.63 -0.67
N SER A 26 17.39 -16.87 -1.32
CA SER A 26 17.01 -15.69 -2.07
C SER A 26 16.37 -16.19 -3.35
N GLN A 27 15.04 -16.39 -3.33
CA GLN A 27 14.29 -16.34 -4.57
C GLN A 27 14.72 -15.05 -5.27
N ALA A 28 15.26 -15.18 -6.48
CA ALA A 28 15.64 -14.03 -7.28
C ALA A 28 14.40 -13.15 -7.45
N VAL A 29 14.36 -12.01 -6.76
CA VAL A 29 13.36 -10.99 -6.98
C VAL A 29 13.70 -10.41 -8.35
N VAL A 30 13.02 -10.91 -9.37
CA VAL A 30 13.15 -10.42 -10.74
C VAL A 30 12.57 -9.01 -10.76
N PHE A 31 13.45 -8.01 -10.85
CA PHE A 31 13.08 -6.63 -11.07
C PHE A 31 12.50 -6.50 -12.49
N ARG A 32 11.25 -6.05 -12.61
CA ARG A 32 10.86 -5.21 -13.73
C ARG A 32 10.90 -3.77 -13.26
N SER A 33 11.82 -2.99 -13.82
CA SER A 33 11.83 -1.52 -13.70
C SER A 33 10.77 -0.92 -14.63
N GLU A 34 9.52 -1.35 -14.52
CA GLU A 34 8.47 -0.86 -15.41
C GLU A 34 7.43 -0.07 -14.62
N SER A 35 7.27 1.20 -14.99
CA SER A 35 6.30 2.18 -14.50
C SER A 35 6.47 2.71 -13.07
N SER A 36 7.60 3.37 -12.77
CA SER A 36 7.59 4.43 -11.75
C SER A 36 6.71 5.59 -12.24
N PHE A 37 5.46 5.66 -11.79
CA PHE A 37 4.64 6.84 -12.07
C PHE A 37 5.07 7.97 -11.14
N ARG A 38 5.55 9.08 -11.73
CA ARG A 38 5.78 10.33 -11.01
C ARG A 38 4.41 10.88 -10.58
N ARG A 39 3.98 10.55 -9.36
CA ARG A 39 2.69 11.01 -8.83
C ARG A 39 2.91 12.27 -7.98
N PRO A 40 2.40 13.44 -8.38
CA PRO A 40 2.50 14.63 -7.56
C PRO A 40 1.63 14.49 -6.31
N ASN A 41 2.12 15.04 -5.19
CA ASN A 41 1.30 15.83 -4.25
C ASN A 41 0.42 15.14 -3.21
N LEU A 42 0.89 15.12 -1.96
CA LEU A 42 0.37 14.17 -0.97
C LEU A 42 0.44 14.60 0.51
N THR A 43 0.59 15.90 0.79
CA THR A 43 1.05 16.42 2.09
C THR A 43 0.22 16.01 3.32
N ASP A 44 -1.08 15.71 3.17
CA ASP A 44 -1.93 15.27 4.30
C ASP A 44 -1.90 13.75 4.59
N LEU A 45 -1.47 12.92 3.62
CA LEU A 45 -1.25 11.48 3.81
C LEU A 45 0.20 11.15 4.23
N LEU A 46 1.11 12.12 4.11
CA LEU A 46 2.55 11.96 4.26
C LEU A 46 3.07 11.95 5.70
N VAL A 47 2.29 12.40 6.68
CA VAL A 47 2.83 12.63 8.04
C VAL A 47 2.60 11.44 8.97
N THR A 48 1.62 10.57 8.71
CA THR A 48 1.19 9.58 9.73
C THR A 48 0.68 8.22 9.24
N GLU A 49 0.28 8.03 7.98
CA GLU A 49 -0.31 6.74 7.57
C GLU A 49 0.75 5.65 7.36
N ARG A 50 0.75 4.68 8.28
CA ARG A 50 1.63 3.50 8.35
C ARG A 50 3.06 3.74 7.86
N LEU A 51 3.67 4.84 8.30
CA LEU A 51 5.11 5.07 8.15
C LEU A 51 5.83 3.96 8.92
N LEU A 52 6.42 3.02 8.18
CA LEU A 52 7.20 1.94 8.75
C LEU A 52 8.55 2.44 9.25
N ALA A 53 9.20 3.29 8.45
CA ALA A 53 10.50 3.85 8.77
C ALA A 53 10.79 5.08 7.91
N GLY A 54 11.39 6.10 8.52
CA GLY A 54 12.02 7.22 7.83
C GLY A 54 13.54 7.07 7.86
N HIS A 55 14.17 7.22 6.69
CA HIS A 55 15.61 7.15 6.52
C HIS A 55 16.10 8.47 5.91
N ALA A 56 17.14 9.04 6.51
CA ALA A 56 17.84 10.23 6.00
C ALA A 56 19.16 9.82 5.34
N GLY A 57 19.68 10.65 4.43
CA GLY A 57 20.94 10.38 3.72
C GLY A 57 20.83 9.24 2.70
N VAL A 58 19.62 8.92 2.24
CA VAL A 58 19.40 7.94 1.18
C VAL A 58 19.62 8.67 -0.15
N GLU A 59 20.69 8.33 -0.86
CA GLU A 59 21.13 9.09 -2.05
C GLU A 59 20.45 8.69 -3.37
N SER A 60 19.62 7.64 -3.35
CA SER A 60 18.90 7.19 -4.55
C SER A 60 17.57 6.51 -4.25
N THR A 61 16.69 6.55 -5.24
CA THR A 61 15.44 5.77 -5.27
C THR A 61 15.69 4.28 -5.14
N ILE A 62 16.79 3.78 -5.70
CA ILE A 62 17.19 2.37 -5.65
C ILE A 62 17.55 1.97 -4.22
N HIS A 63 18.30 2.80 -3.49
CA HIS A 63 18.61 2.50 -2.10
C HIS A 63 17.33 2.50 -1.24
N CYS A 64 16.41 3.44 -1.49
CA CYS A 64 15.12 3.47 -0.80
C CYS A 64 14.25 2.22 -1.10
N SER A 65 14.30 1.71 -2.33
CA SER A 65 13.56 0.49 -2.69
C SER A 65 14.13 -0.76 -2.03
N VAL A 66 15.46 -0.86 -1.86
CA VAL A 66 16.10 -1.94 -1.10
C VAL A 66 15.61 -1.95 0.35
N LEU A 67 15.61 -0.78 1.00
CA LEU A 67 15.10 -0.64 2.38
C LEU A 67 13.63 -1.07 2.48
N CYS A 68 12.82 -0.77 1.47
CA CYS A 68 11.43 -1.25 1.40
C CYS A 68 11.38 -2.78 1.24
N VAL A 69 12.16 -3.38 0.35
CA VAL A 69 12.15 -4.83 0.13
C VAL A 69 12.60 -5.62 1.37
N GLU A 70 13.57 -5.11 2.12
CA GLU A 70 14.05 -5.71 3.37
C GLU A 70 13.01 -5.66 4.48
N ASN A 71 12.09 -4.69 4.43
CA ASN A 71 10.98 -4.62 5.36
C ASN A 71 9.78 -5.44 4.82
N PRO A 72 9.41 -6.57 5.45
CA PRO A 72 8.36 -7.46 4.94
C PRO A 72 6.97 -6.81 4.90
N LEU A 73 6.75 -5.72 5.64
CA LEU A 73 5.50 -4.97 5.66
C LEU A 73 5.47 -3.86 4.61
N CYS A 74 6.61 -3.48 4.04
CA CYS A 74 6.66 -2.37 3.10
C CYS A 74 6.10 -2.80 1.74
N VAL A 75 5.14 -2.02 1.25
CA VAL A 75 4.50 -2.18 -0.06
C VAL A 75 4.59 -0.91 -0.91
N SER A 76 4.96 0.22 -0.31
CA SER A 76 5.25 1.47 -1.02
C SER A 76 6.27 2.33 -0.28
N PHE A 77 6.84 3.34 -0.96
CA PHE A 77 7.74 4.30 -0.33
C PHE A 77 7.71 5.66 -1.02
N PHE A 78 8.07 6.70 -0.28
CA PHE A 78 8.38 8.03 -0.80
C PHE A 78 9.88 8.27 -0.79
N TYR A 79 10.38 8.86 -1.86
CA TYR A 79 11.75 9.31 -1.95
C TYR A 79 11.81 10.79 -2.35
N SER A 80 12.47 11.61 -1.55
CA SER A 80 12.70 13.02 -1.80
C SER A 80 14.16 13.27 -2.18
N PRO A 81 14.48 13.42 -3.49
CA PRO A 81 15.83 13.73 -3.94
C PRO A 81 16.42 15.01 -3.30
N PRO A 82 15.66 16.13 -3.15
CA PRO A 82 16.23 17.36 -2.59
C PRO A 82 16.68 17.23 -1.13
N SER A 83 16.08 16.32 -0.37
CA SER A 83 16.36 16.14 1.05
C SER A 83 17.04 14.82 1.39
N ALA A 84 17.32 13.97 0.39
CA ALA A 84 17.82 12.60 0.57
C ALA A 84 17.01 11.79 1.60
N GLN A 85 15.69 12.02 1.63
CA GLN A 85 14.78 11.35 2.56
C GLN A 85 14.04 10.21 1.88
N CYS A 86 13.99 9.08 2.55
CA CYS A 86 13.25 7.88 2.16
C CYS A 86 12.26 7.52 3.26
N ARG A 87 10.99 7.32 2.91
CA ARG A 87 9.93 6.95 3.86
C ARG A 87 9.23 5.70 3.36
N LEU A 88 9.24 4.66 4.17
CA LEU A 88 8.67 3.34 3.85
C LEU A 88 7.25 3.24 4.40
N HIS A 89 6.33 2.65 3.64
CA HIS A 89 4.92 2.54 4.04
C HIS A 89 4.38 1.12 3.79
N SER A 90 3.49 0.66 4.66
CA SER A 90 2.76 -0.62 4.49
C SER A 90 1.39 -0.47 3.83
N VAL A 91 1.19 0.61 3.06
CA VAL A 91 -0.05 0.89 2.34
C VAL A 91 0.23 1.30 0.91
N VAL A 92 -0.71 1.03 0.01
CA VAL A 92 -0.68 1.60 -1.34
C VAL A 92 -1.75 2.69 -1.46
N LEU A 93 -1.30 3.90 -1.75
CA LEU A 93 -2.17 5.03 -2.01
C LEU A 93 -2.71 5.00 -3.44
N GLY A 94 -3.97 5.39 -3.56
CA GLY A 94 -4.72 5.38 -4.81
C GLY A 94 -4.44 6.54 -5.74
N TYR A 95 -5.28 6.66 -6.77
CA TYR A 95 -5.24 7.77 -7.72
C TYR A 95 -5.89 8.99 -7.05
N VAL A 96 -5.06 9.85 -6.49
CA VAL A 96 -5.48 11.10 -5.84
C VAL A 96 -5.62 12.17 -6.93
N PHE A 97 -6.80 12.79 -7.03
CA PHE A 97 -7.14 13.78 -8.07
C PHE A 97 -6.73 15.22 -7.72
N GLU A 98 -6.15 15.48 -6.55
CA GLU A 98 -5.85 16.84 -6.09
C GLU A 98 -4.37 17.26 -6.30
N PRO A 99 -4.10 18.43 -6.91
CA PRO A 99 -2.75 18.92 -7.12
C PRO A 99 -2.26 19.82 -5.96
N ARG A 100 -1.49 19.30 -4.97
CA ARG A 100 -0.74 20.13 -3.98
C ARG A 100 0.66 19.66 -3.52
N THR A 101 1.69 20.45 -3.87
CA THR A 101 3.15 20.22 -3.78
C THR A 101 3.67 19.60 -2.48
N ASP A 102 4.31 18.43 -2.57
CA ASP A 102 5.46 18.11 -1.72
C ASP A 102 6.74 18.33 -2.53
N ASN A 103 7.79 18.77 -1.87
CA ASN A 103 8.98 19.44 -2.37
C ASN A 103 9.90 18.52 -3.23
N GLY A 104 9.39 17.98 -4.34
CA GLY A 104 10.09 17.06 -5.24
C GLY A 104 10.05 15.57 -4.85
N SER A 105 9.28 15.19 -3.82
CA SER A 105 9.11 13.79 -3.39
C SER A 105 8.38 12.94 -4.45
N MET A 106 8.88 11.73 -4.68
CA MET A 106 8.34 10.74 -5.62
C MET A 106 7.77 9.54 -4.84
N TYR A 107 6.62 9.05 -5.25
CA TYR A 107 5.94 7.88 -4.66
C TYR A 107 6.14 6.63 -5.51
N PHE A 108 6.46 5.50 -4.86
CA PHE A 108 6.73 4.23 -5.51
C PHE A 108 5.93 3.13 -4.83
N VAL A 109 5.31 2.27 -5.64
CA VAL A 109 4.68 1.02 -5.18
C VAL A 109 5.59 -0.13 -5.57
N LEU A 110 5.81 -1.08 -4.66
CA LEU A 110 6.52 -2.30 -5.00
C LEU A 110 5.62 -3.17 -5.88
N GLN A 111 5.78 -3.09 -7.21
CA GLN A 111 5.17 -4.05 -8.11
C GLN A 111 5.75 -5.44 -7.85
N ARG A 112 4.90 -6.40 -7.44
CA ARG A 112 5.29 -7.80 -7.22
C ARG A 112 4.59 -8.78 -8.18
N GLY A 113 4.27 -8.33 -9.40
CA GLY A 113 3.57 -9.07 -10.46
C GLY A 113 2.46 -8.21 -11.05
N ASN A 114 1.85 -8.62 -12.18
CA ASN A 114 0.69 -7.90 -12.72
C ASN A 114 -0.57 -8.20 -11.88
N GLY A 115 -1.36 -7.16 -11.60
CA GLY A 115 -2.69 -7.29 -11.02
C GLY A 115 -2.72 -7.34 -9.49
N PHE A 116 -1.65 -6.87 -8.84
CA PHE A 116 -1.63 -6.66 -7.40
C PHE A 116 -2.40 -5.41 -7.01
N ILE A 117 -2.83 -5.34 -5.74
CA ILE A 117 -3.46 -4.13 -5.19
C ILE A 117 -2.56 -2.91 -5.41
N GLY A 118 -3.12 -1.88 -6.05
CA GLY A 118 -2.43 -0.66 -6.47
C GLY A 118 -1.95 -0.63 -7.92
N ASP A 119 -1.88 -1.77 -8.61
CA ASP A 119 -1.48 -1.83 -10.02
C ASP A 119 -2.50 -1.14 -10.92
N PHE A 120 -2.04 -0.68 -12.09
CA PHE A 120 -2.93 -0.12 -13.10
C PHE A 120 -3.83 -1.21 -13.68
N CYS A 121 -5.10 -0.85 -13.90
CA CYS A 121 -6.07 -1.70 -14.54
C CYS A 121 -7.02 -0.88 -15.40
N SER A 122 -7.60 -1.51 -16.42
CA SER A 122 -8.72 -0.99 -17.21
C SER A 122 -10.02 -1.73 -16.91
N GLN A 123 -9.94 -2.95 -16.40
CA GLN A 123 -11.08 -3.82 -16.06
C GLN A 123 -10.71 -4.74 -14.89
N ASN A 124 -11.72 -5.30 -14.22
CA ASN A 124 -11.52 -6.14 -13.02
C ASN A 124 -10.61 -7.35 -13.29
N LEU A 125 -10.63 -7.93 -14.49
CA LEU A 125 -9.80 -9.07 -14.86
C LEU A 125 -8.29 -8.75 -14.85
N ASP A 126 -7.92 -7.49 -14.96
CA ASP A 126 -6.51 -7.09 -14.87
C ASP A 126 -5.97 -7.23 -13.43
N CYS A 127 -6.86 -7.32 -12.45
CA CYS A 127 -6.54 -7.50 -11.04
C CYS A 127 -6.51 -9.00 -10.70
N GLY A 128 -5.30 -9.54 -10.62
CA GLY A 128 -5.04 -10.96 -10.35
C GLY A 128 -5.14 -11.35 -8.87
N THR A 129 -5.27 -10.38 -7.97
CA THR A 129 -5.50 -10.66 -6.55
C THR A 129 -6.93 -11.16 -6.36
N VAL A 130 -7.12 -12.27 -5.63
CA VAL A 130 -8.47 -12.79 -5.36
C VAL A 130 -9.27 -11.77 -4.55
N ASN A 131 -10.55 -11.57 -4.88
CA ASN A 131 -11.44 -10.56 -4.30
C ASN A 131 -10.95 -9.13 -4.51
N SER A 132 -10.44 -8.84 -5.70
CA SER A 132 -10.02 -7.50 -6.11
C SER A 132 -10.74 -7.03 -7.36
N GLU A 133 -10.95 -5.72 -7.44
CA GLU A 133 -11.62 -5.06 -8.55
C GLU A 133 -10.79 -3.91 -9.10
N CYS A 134 -11.08 -3.52 -10.33
CA CYS A 134 -10.52 -2.33 -10.93
C CYS A 134 -11.40 -1.12 -10.61
N ARG A 135 -10.93 -0.26 -9.71
CA ARG A 135 -11.63 0.96 -9.29
C ARG A 135 -10.73 2.18 -9.48
N GLY A 136 -11.19 3.12 -10.31
CA GLY A 136 -10.44 4.35 -10.60
C GLY A 136 -9.12 4.12 -11.35
N GLY A 137 -9.07 3.08 -12.20
CA GLY A 137 -7.87 2.72 -12.97
C GLY A 137 -6.78 2.02 -12.16
N GLN A 138 -7.10 1.57 -10.93
CA GLN A 138 -6.20 0.78 -10.11
C GLN A 138 -6.90 -0.40 -9.44
N CYS A 139 -6.13 -1.44 -9.13
CA CYS A 139 -6.62 -2.61 -8.43
C CYS A 139 -6.81 -2.32 -6.94
N TRP A 140 -7.97 -2.66 -6.41
CA TRP A 140 -8.36 -2.53 -5.01
C TRP A 140 -9.00 -3.80 -4.51
N CYS A 141 -9.00 -4.02 -3.20
CA CYS A 141 -9.90 -5.02 -2.67
C CYS A 141 -11.36 -4.62 -2.97
N GLU A 142 -12.16 -5.62 -3.31
CA GLU A 142 -13.60 -5.47 -3.50
C GLU A 142 -14.27 -4.95 -2.21
N PRO A 143 -15.41 -4.25 -2.32
CA PRO A 143 -16.16 -3.82 -1.15
C PRO A 143 -16.35 -4.97 -0.15
N GLY A 144 -16.00 -4.72 1.10
CA GLY A 144 -16.11 -5.69 2.17
C GLY A 144 -14.90 -6.60 2.40
N TYR A 145 -13.88 -6.55 1.54
CA TYR A 145 -12.58 -7.18 1.77
C TYR A 145 -11.48 -6.18 2.16
N SER A 146 -10.77 -6.45 3.24
CA SER A 146 -9.71 -5.60 3.78
C SER A 146 -8.36 -6.02 3.22
N PHE A 147 -7.52 -5.05 2.86
CA PHE A 147 -6.19 -5.37 2.37
C PHE A 147 -5.30 -5.88 3.51
N ASN A 148 -4.70 -7.05 3.31
CA ASN A 148 -3.72 -7.63 4.23
C ASN A 148 -2.31 -7.41 3.68
N PRO A 149 -1.51 -6.47 4.24
CA PRO A 149 -0.19 -6.17 3.71
C PRO A 149 0.79 -7.33 3.89
N ARG A 150 0.63 -8.16 4.93
CA ARG A 150 1.50 -9.30 5.20
C ARG A 150 1.28 -10.44 4.22
N MET A 151 0.01 -10.79 4.00
CA MET A 151 -0.38 -11.90 3.12
C MET A 151 -0.53 -11.45 1.67
N LYS A 152 -0.61 -10.14 1.42
CA LYS A 152 -0.87 -9.52 0.11
C LYS A 152 -2.16 -10.06 -0.50
N SER A 153 -3.19 -10.11 0.32
CA SER A 153 -4.50 -10.66 -0.01
C SER A 153 -5.60 -9.68 0.38
N CYS A 154 -6.78 -9.92 -0.16
CA CYS A 154 -8.01 -9.25 0.24
C CYS A 154 -8.79 -10.20 1.13
N ASP A 155 -8.80 -9.90 2.43
CA ASP A 155 -9.36 -10.78 3.46
C ASP A 155 -10.71 -10.25 3.92
N ALA A 156 -11.73 -11.11 4.01
CA ALA A 156 -13.03 -10.71 4.54
C ALA A 156 -12.96 -10.28 6.02
N ASN A 157 -12.00 -10.87 6.76
CA ASN A 157 -11.74 -10.62 8.16
C ASN A 157 -10.25 -10.66 8.47
N CYS A 158 -9.76 -9.71 9.27
CA CYS A 158 -8.36 -9.61 9.64
C CYS A 158 -8.03 -10.46 10.87
N THR A 159 -7.47 -11.65 10.66
CA THR A 159 -7.15 -12.61 11.76
C THR A 159 -6.19 -12.03 12.79
N ALA A 160 -5.22 -11.23 12.35
CA ALA A 160 -4.25 -10.57 13.24
C ALA A 160 -4.77 -9.25 13.85
N GLY A 161 -5.98 -8.84 13.49
CA GLY A 161 -6.56 -7.55 13.84
C GLY A 161 -6.52 -6.52 12.70
N TYR A 162 -7.29 -5.46 12.89
CA TYR A 162 -7.39 -4.33 11.96
C TYR A 162 -6.36 -3.25 12.31
N GLY A 163 -5.73 -2.67 11.29
CA GLY A 163 -4.71 -1.62 11.43
C GLY A 163 -5.26 -0.21 11.25
N GLY A 164 -4.41 0.81 11.18
CA GLY A 164 -4.86 2.21 11.09
C GLY A 164 -5.28 2.73 9.71
N ASP A 165 -5.18 1.90 8.66
CA ASP A 165 -5.40 2.36 7.28
C ASP A 165 -6.79 1.98 6.77
N TYR A 166 -7.20 2.67 5.72
CA TYR A 166 -8.50 2.52 5.12
C TYR A 166 -8.45 2.51 3.60
N THR A 167 -9.21 1.60 3.01
CA THR A 167 -9.59 1.61 1.60
C THR A 167 -10.82 2.49 1.42
N LEU A 168 -10.70 3.51 0.57
CA LEU A 168 -11.80 4.44 0.24
C LEU A 168 -12.70 3.89 -0.87
N HIS A 169 -14.01 3.95 -0.63
CA HIS A 169 -15.06 3.80 -1.63
C HIS A 169 -15.81 5.13 -1.72
N ARG A 170 -15.48 5.92 -2.74
CA ARG A 170 -16.06 7.25 -2.93
C ARG A 170 -17.56 7.16 -3.22
N ARG A 171 -18.33 8.09 -2.65
CA ARG A 171 -19.78 8.18 -2.87
C ARG A 171 -20.51 6.90 -2.49
N HIS A 172 -20.09 6.25 -1.42
CA HIS A 172 -20.74 5.03 -0.95
C HIS A 172 -20.95 5.09 0.55
N PHE A 173 -21.98 4.40 1.01
CA PHE A 173 -22.27 4.24 2.43
C PHE A 173 -23.16 3.00 2.67
N LEU A 174 -23.11 2.50 3.90
CA LEU A 174 -23.95 1.47 4.51
C LEU A 174 -25.06 2.13 5.34
N HIS A 175 -26.27 2.13 4.77
CA HIS A 175 -27.41 2.77 5.42
C HIS A 175 -27.83 2.07 6.72
N LEU A 176 -27.91 2.84 7.82
CA LEU A 176 -28.44 2.46 9.14
C LEU A 176 -27.63 1.40 9.92
N HIS A 177 -26.32 1.34 9.71
CA HIS A 177 -25.43 0.40 10.42
C HIS A 177 -24.45 1.05 11.40
N ASN A 178 -24.65 2.34 11.69
CA ASN A 178 -23.80 3.09 12.61
C ASN A 178 -24.02 2.62 14.05
N LYS A 179 -22.94 2.16 14.69
CA LYS A 179 -22.89 1.86 16.13
C LYS A 179 -22.73 3.13 16.96
N GLU A 180 -21.91 4.03 16.44
CA GLU A 180 -21.66 5.34 17.04
C GLU A 180 -21.73 6.39 15.94
N GLU A 181 -22.27 7.56 16.29
CA GLU A 181 -22.34 8.71 15.38
C GLU A 181 -21.77 9.94 16.06
N TYR A 182 -20.95 10.68 15.31
CA TYR A 182 -20.31 11.90 15.76
C TYR A 182 -20.59 13.03 14.79
N PHE A 183 -20.73 14.25 15.32
CA PHE A 183 -21.06 15.45 14.56
C PHE A 183 -20.00 16.53 14.77
N ASN A 184 -19.80 17.40 13.77
CA ASN A 184 -18.79 18.46 13.79
C ASN A 184 -17.37 17.92 14.01
N VAL A 185 -17.08 16.75 13.43
CA VAL A 185 -15.75 16.14 13.44
C VAL A 185 -15.14 16.24 12.05
N THR A 186 -13.82 16.29 11.98
CA THR A 186 -13.08 16.16 10.72
C THR A 186 -12.98 14.71 10.28
N LEU A 187 -12.65 14.47 9.00
CA LEU A 187 -12.36 13.12 8.50
C LEU A 187 -11.28 12.42 9.35
N THR A 188 -10.20 13.14 9.67
CA THR A 188 -9.11 12.62 10.51
C THR A 188 -9.60 12.23 11.90
N GLN A 189 -10.45 13.06 12.53
CA GLN A 189 -11.04 12.72 13.82
C GLN A 189 -11.95 11.49 13.72
N CYS A 190 -12.74 11.36 12.66
CA CYS A 190 -13.60 10.19 12.43
C CYS A 190 -12.78 8.89 12.31
N ARG A 191 -11.69 8.94 11.54
CA ARG A 191 -10.72 7.84 11.41
C ARG A 191 -10.11 7.47 12.77
N ASP A 192 -9.67 8.47 13.53
CA ASP A 192 -9.02 8.27 14.82
C ASP A 192 -10.02 7.69 15.85
N LEU A 193 -11.29 8.11 15.83
CA LEU A 193 -12.37 7.51 16.64
C LEU A 193 -12.58 6.03 16.29
N CYS A 194 -12.64 5.66 15.00
CA CYS A 194 -12.76 4.27 14.58
C CYS A 194 -11.57 3.40 15.03
N THR A 195 -10.34 3.94 14.95
CA THR A 195 -9.15 3.17 15.35
C THR A 195 -8.96 3.04 16.86
N SER A 196 -9.48 3.98 17.64
CA SER A 196 -9.29 4.06 19.10
C SER A 196 -10.46 3.51 19.91
N THR A 197 -11.64 3.32 19.31
CA THR A 197 -12.79 2.76 20.03
C THR A 197 -12.52 1.31 20.47
N ASP A 198 -12.90 1.01 21.71
CA ASP A 198 -12.80 -0.30 22.34
C ASP A 198 -14.19 -0.91 22.63
N SER A 199 -15.27 -0.17 22.36
CA SER A 199 -16.66 -0.61 22.57
C SER A 199 -17.07 -1.71 21.59
N PHE A 200 -16.47 -1.74 20.40
CA PHE A 200 -16.59 -2.78 19.38
C PHE A 200 -15.37 -2.73 18.45
N ILE A 201 -15.21 -3.76 17.62
CA ILE A 201 -14.19 -3.75 16.57
C ILE A 201 -14.71 -2.91 15.41
N CYS A 202 -14.30 -1.64 15.34
CA CYS A 202 -14.60 -0.81 14.18
C CYS A 202 -13.88 -1.34 12.93
N ARG A 203 -14.69 -1.74 11.95
CA ARG A 203 -14.24 -2.31 10.65
C ARG A 203 -14.39 -1.30 9.54
N THR A 204 -15.34 -0.39 9.64
CA THR A 204 -15.59 0.66 8.65
C THR A 204 -16.07 1.93 9.33
N PHE A 205 -15.91 3.04 8.63
CA PHE A 205 -16.63 4.25 8.97
C PHE A 205 -17.11 4.97 7.71
N GLU A 206 -18.07 5.86 7.89
CA GLU A 206 -18.56 6.76 6.87
C GLU A 206 -18.34 8.19 7.30
N TYR A 207 -18.05 9.04 6.33
CA TYR A 207 -17.88 10.47 6.57
C TYR A 207 -18.66 11.30 5.56
N GLY A 208 -19.54 12.16 6.07
CA GLY A 208 -20.27 13.15 5.31
C GLY A 208 -19.53 14.49 5.32
N TYR A 209 -18.95 14.91 4.18
CA TYR A 209 -18.12 16.13 4.16
C TYR A 209 -18.92 17.42 4.34
N LEU A 210 -20.19 17.44 3.91
CA LEU A 210 -21.05 18.62 4.03
C LEU A 210 -21.62 18.75 5.44
N SER A 211 -22.10 17.64 6.03
CA SER A 211 -22.64 17.61 7.39
C SER A 211 -21.58 17.50 8.49
N GLN A 212 -20.32 17.18 8.16
CA GLN A 212 -19.27 16.84 9.13
C GLN A 212 -19.72 15.74 10.10
N LYS A 213 -20.48 14.77 9.56
CA LYS A 213 -21.02 13.64 10.30
C LYS A 213 -20.15 12.42 10.05
N CYS A 214 -19.88 11.68 11.12
CA CYS A 214 -19.11 10.45 11.14
C CYS A 214 -19.98 9.32 11.66
N GLY A 215 -20.00 8.19 10.96
CA GLY A 215 -20.67 6.96 11.41
C GLY A 215 -19.65 5.83 11.55
N LEU A 216 -19.50 5.26 12.74
CA LEU A 216 -18.60 4.12 12.99
C LEU A 216 -19.37 2.80 12.95
N GLN A 217 -18.78 1.76 12.39
CA GLN A 217 -19.51 0.53 12.08
C GLN A 217 -18.66 -0.74 12.35
N GLU A 218 -19.33 -1.81 12.79
CA GLU A 218 -18.72 -3.14 13.02
C GLU A 218 -18.92 -4.10 11.83
N VAL A 219 -19.54 -3.61 10.76
CA VAL A 219 -19.93 -4.41 9.60
C VAL A 219 -19.24 -3.90 8.34
N THR A 220 -19.15 -4.72 7.31
CA THR A 220 -18.73 -4.31 5.98
C THR A 220 -19.83 -4.61 4.97
N TYR A 221 -19.59 -4.27 3.69
CA TYR A 221 -20.45 -4.66 2.58
C TYR A 221 -20.83 -6.15 2.60
N LEU A 222 -19.91 -7.05 2.95
CA LEU A 222 -20.18 -8.49 2.93
C LEU A 222 -21.23 -8.91 3.96
N ASP A 223 -21.34 -8.20 5.08
CA ASP A 223 -22.30 -8.53 6.13
C ASP A 223 -23.71 -8.02 5.78
N VAL A 224 -23.79 -6.87 5.10
CA VAL A 224 -25.03 -6.13 4.84
C VAL A 224 -25.12 -5.64 3.39
N PRO A 225 -25.05 -6.54 2.38
CA PRO A 225 -24.91 -6.14 0.97
C PRO A 225 -26.12 -5.37 0.43
N ASN A 226 -27.31 -5.59 1.00
CA ASN A 226 -28.54 -4.90 0.62
C ASN A 226 -28.61 -3.45 1.11
N ASN A 227 -27.68 -3.03 1.97
CA ASN A 227 -27.64 -1.70 2.56
C ASN A 227 -26.52 -0.82 1.98
N TRP A 228 -25.83 -1.31 0.96
CA TRP A 228 -24.78 -0.60 0.25
C TRP A 228 -25.37 0.29 -0.84
N TYR A 229 -25.20 1.59 -0.68
CA TYR A 229 -25.74 2.59 -1.59
C TYR A 229 -24.64 3.45 -2.17
N GLU A 230 -24.74 3.76 -3.46
CA GLU A 230 -23.99 4.86 -4.06
C GLU A 230 -24.73 6.17 -3.79
N ASP A 231 -24.06 7.15 -3.20
CA ASP A 231 -24.57 8.51 -3.01
C ASP A 231 -24.50 9.30 -4.32
N ILE A 232 -25.43 8.99 -5.21
CA ILE A 232 -25.58 9.63 -6.53
C ILE A 232 -26.31 10.98 -6.47
N TYR A 233 -26.92 11.33 -5.34
CA TYR A 233 -27.79 12.50 -5.24
C TYR A 233 -27.10 13.67 -4.54
N TYR A 234 -26.46 13.42 -3.41
CA TYR A 234 -25.92 14.48 -2.56
C TYR A 234 -24.41 14.58 -2.65
N PHE A 235 -23.73 13.50 -3.10
CA PHE A 235 -22.27 13.45 -3.24
C PHE A 235 -21.54 13.81 -1.95
N GLU A 236 -22.16 13.53 -0.82
CA GLU A 236 -21.74 13.92 0.51
C GLU A 236 -20.95 12.82 1.22
N TRP A 237 -21.32 11.56 0.97
CA TRP A 237 -20.89 10.43 1.79
C TRP A 237 -19.79 9.60 1.14
N ASP A 238 -18.70 9.38 1.87
CA ASP A 238 -17.66 8.41 1.52
C ASP A 238 -17.60 7.29 2.56
N TYR A 239 -17.37 6.06 2.09
CA TYR A 239 -17.19 4.88 2.92
C TYR A 239 -15.71 4.51 2.99
N TYR A 240 -15.25 4.21 4.19
CA TYR A 240 -13.88 3.88 4.52
C TYR A 240 -13.83 2.52 5.18
N GLN A 241 -13.13 1.58 4.56
CA GLN A 241 -12.99 0.24 5.09
C GLN A 241 -11.59 0.00 5.62
N ARG A 242 -11.52 -0.48 6.85
CA ARG A 242 -10.25 -0.65 7.55
C ARG A 242 -9.45 -1.83 7.00
N ASP A 243 -8.15 -1.64 6.82
CA ASP A 243 -7.22 -2.66 6.35
C ASP A 243 -6.65 -3.50 7.50
N CYS A 244 -6.12 -4.69 7.20
CA CYS A 244 -5.49 -5.55 8.19
C CYS A 244 -4.11 -5.06 8.62
N LEU A 245 -3.62 -5.57 9.76
CA LEU A 245 -2.26 -5.38 10.27
C LEU A 245 -1.17 -6.13 9.46
#